data_AF-A0A2P6MYS6-F1
#
_entry.id   AF-A0A2P6MYS6-F1
#
_cell.length_a   1.000
_cell.length_b   1.000
_cell.length_c   1.000
_cell.angle_alpha   90.00
_cell.angle_beta   90.00
_cell.angle_gamma   90.00
#
_symmetry.space_group_name_H-M   'P 1'
#
loop_
_entity.id
_entity.type
_entity.pdbx_description
1 polymer ?
#
loop_
_entity_poly.entity_id
_entity_poly.type
_entity_poly.pdbx_seq_one_letter_code
_entity_poly.pdbx_strand_id
1 'polypeptide(L)' 'MLLMRTTLTEPVTRQMIFNLYRVTLRAADRLTLTEPRVYLNLVRKEFRKFKDVKDEQEVKRLYEIGLRFRDNQFGAVL' A
#
# COMPACT_ATOMS: atom_id res chain seq x y z
N MET A 1 -0.04 -0.68 -25.77
CA MET A 1 -0.16 -0.27 -24.36
C MET A 1 0.39 -1.40 -23.51
N LEU A 2 1.66 -1.32 -23.10
CA LEU A 2 2.35 -2.39 -22.37
C LEU A 2 1.95 -2.32 -20.89
N LEU A 3 1.07 -3.22 -20.46
CA LEU A 3 0.86 -3.55 -19.05
C LEU A 3 2.15 -4.20 -18.54
N MET A 4 3.11 -3.38 -18.10
CA MET A 4 4.24 -3.88 -17.32
C MET A 4 3.69 -4.48 -16.03
N ARG A 5 3.47 -5.80 -16.03
CA ARG A 5 3.44 -6.60 -14.81
C ARG A 5 4.82 -6.44 -14.16
N THR A 6 4.97 -5.46 -13.29
CA THR A 6 6.09 -5.38 -12.36
C THR A 6 5.92 -6.49 -11.32
N THR A 7 6.13 -7.74 -11.75
CA THR A 7 6.32 -8.85 -10.83
C THR A 7 7.63 -8.61 -10.12
N LEU A 8 7.57 -8.31 -8.82
CA LEU A 8 8.78 -8.15 -8.00
C LEU A 8 9.61 -9.44 -8.08
N THR A 9 10.80 -9.39 -8.64
CA THR A 9 11.73 -10.52 -8.67
C THR A 9 12.35 -10.78 -7.30
N GLU A 10 12.41 -9.74 -6.46
CA GLU A 10 13.00 -9.79 -5.12
C GLU A 10 11.96 -10.06 -4.02
N PRO A 11 12.36 -10.72 -2.91
CA PRO A 11 11.49 -10.91 -1.77
C PRO A 11 11.13 -9.58 -1.13
N VAL A 12 9.85 -9.42 -0.75
CA VAL A 12 9.37 -8.21 -0.09
C VAL A 12 9.91 -8.16 1.33
N THR A 13 10.75 -7.16 1.60
CA THR A 13 11.33 -6.96 2.93
C THR A 13 10.40 -6.15 3.84
N ARG A 14 10.56 -6.29 5.16
CA ARG A 14 9.86 -5.44 6.14
C ARG A 14 10.10 -3.95 5.90
N GLN A 15 11.30 -3.57 5.47
CA GLN A 15 11.65 -2.18 5.20
C GLN A 15 10.82 -1.63 4.03
N MET A 16 10.60 -2.42 2.98
CA MET A 16 9.75 -2.04 1.85
C MET A 16 8.31 -1.78 2.30
N ILE A 17 7.76 -2.67 3.12
CA ILE A 17 6.40 -2.53 3.68
C ILE A 17 6.31 -1.25 4.54
N PHE A 18 7.29 -0.98 5.39
CA PHE A 18 7.31 0.24 6.21
C PHE A 18 7.43 1.53 5.38
N ASN A 19 8.23 1.50 4.31
CA ASN A 19 8.35 2.62 3.40
C ASN A 19 7.02 2.90 2.71
N LEU A 20 6.35 1.86 2.21
CA LEU A 20 5.03 1.99 1.59
C LEU A 20 4.02 2.55 2.59
N TYR A 21 3.96 1.99 3.81
CA TYR A 21 3.10 2.49 4.89
C TYR A 21 3.30 3.99 5.15
N ARG A 22 4.55 4.45 5.29
CA ARG A 22 4.86 5.88 5.51
C ARG A 22 4.40 6.77 4.36
N VAL A 23 4.59 6.33 3.11
CA VAL A 23 4.13 7.08 1.94
C VAL A 23 2.60 7.16 1.93
N THR A 24 1.92 6.06 2.23
CA THR A 24 0.45 6.03 2.30
C THR A 24 -0.10 6.89 3.43
N LEU A 25 0.57 6.97 4.58
CA LEU A 25 0.19 7.88 5.67
C LEU A 25 0.32 9.35 5.27
N ARG A 26 1.42 9.74 4.62
CA ARG A 26 1.63 11.13 4.16
C ARG A 26 0.63 11.56 3.08
N ALA A 27 0.03 10.62 2.38
CA ALA A 27 -1.06 10.92 1.46
C ALA A 27 -2.29 11.45 2.19
N ALA A 28 -2.51 11.06 3.45
CA ALA A 28 -3.65 11.54 4.22
C ALA A 28 -3.68 13.07 4.37
N ASP A 29 -2.50 13.71 4.44
CA ASP A 29 -2.36 15.16 4.53
C ASP A 29 -2.81 15.91 3.26
N ARG A 30 -2.95 15.18 2.14
CA ARG A 30 -3.33 15.73 0.83
C ARG A 30 -4.78 15.44 0.47
N LEU A 31 -5.53 14.74 1.33
CA LEU A 31 -6.94 14.40 1.07
C LEU A 31 -7.79 15.67 1.11
N THR A 32 -8.56 15.90 0.06
CA THR A 32 -9.46 17.06 -0.06
C THR A 32 -10.92 16.69 0.24
N LEU A 33 -11.33 15.46 -0.10
CA LEU A 33 -12.73 15.03 -0.06
C LEU A 33 -13.04 14.01 1.05
N THR A 34 -12.02 13.34 1.59
CA THR A 34 -12.19 12.26 2.58
C THR A 34 -11.65 12.69 3.94
N GLU A 35 -12.37 12.38 5.02
CA GLU A 35 -11.90 12.66 6.38
C GLU A 35 -10.56 11.93 6.64
N PRO A 36 -9.46 12.66 6.95
CA PRO A 36 -8.14 12.06 7.09
C PRO A 36 -8.09 10.96 8.15
N ARG A 37 -8.88 11.08 9.24
CA ARG A 37 -8.94 10.07 10.30
C ARG A 37 -9.47 8.73 9.81
N VAL A 38 -10.52 8.75 8.98
CA VAL A 38 -11.13 7.54 8.41
C VAL A 38 -10.13 6.85 7.49
N TYR A 39 -9.50 7.62 6.61
CA TYR A 39 -8.47 7.09 5.71
C TYR A 39 -7.29 6.48 6.48
N LEU A 40 -6.75 7.18 7.49
CA LEU A 40 -5.66 6.68 8.32
C LEU A 40 -6.04 5.37 9.05
N ASN A 41 -7.27 5.26 9.53
CA ASN A 41 -7.76 4.04 10.17
C ASN A 41 -7.84 2.85 9.20
N LEU A 42 -8.29 3.09 7.97
CA LEU A 42 -8.32 2.08 6.91
C LEU A 42 -6.91 1.64 6.53
N VAL A 43 -5.99 2.58 6.31
CA VAL A 43 -4.58 2.28 6.02
C VAL A 43 -3.96 1.43 7.13
N ARG A 44 -4.14 1.81 8.40
CA ARG A 44 -3.65 1.02 9.54
C ARG A 44 -4.27 -0.38 9.61
N LYS A 45 -5.52 -0.56 9.20
CA LYS A 45 -6.20 -1.87 9.18
C LYS A 45 -5.65 -2.74 8.05
N GLU A 46 -5.43 -2.17 6.87
CA GLU A 46 -4.83 -2.89 5.74
C GLU A 46 -3.39 -3.32 6.04
N PHE A 47 -2.57 -2.43 6.58
CA PHE A 47 -1.17 -2.77 6.89
C PHE A 47 -1.00 -3.73 8.08
N ARG A 48 -2.03 -3.90 8.93
CA ARG A 48 -2.01 -4.93 9.97
C ARG A 48 -1.99 -6.35 9.39
N LYS A 49 -2.59 -6.57 8.21
CA LYS A 49 -2.62 -7.90 7.55
C LYS A 49 -1.22 -8.46 7.31
N PHE A 50 -0.23 -7.62 7.02
CA PHE A 50 1.16 -8.06 6.84
C PHE A 50 1.79 -8.69 8.09
N LYS A 51 1.25 -8.45 9.30
CA LYS A 51 1.76 -9.07 10.52
C LYS A 51 1.32 -10.54 10.66
N ASP A 52 0.15 -10.86 10.11
CA ASP A 52 -0.50 -12.15 10.29
C ASP A 52 -0.24 -13.11 9.12
N VAL A 53 0.24 -12.60 8.00
CA VAL A 53 0.56 -13.37 6.80
C VAL A 53 1.95 -14.02 6.94
N LYS A 54 1.99 -15.36 6.87
CA LYS A 54 3.22 -16.16 6.87
C LYS A 54 3.67 -16.60 5.47
N ASP A 55 2.77 -16.55 4.49
CA ASP A 55 3.06 -16.91 3.11
C ASP A 55 3.73 -15.74 2.37
N GLU A 56 4.94 -15.96 1.88
CA GLU A 56 5.72 -14.96 1.13
C GLU A 56 5.02 -14.52 -0.16
N GLN A 57 4.29 -15.42 -0.84
CA GLN A 57 3.56 -15.08 -2.06
C GLN A 57 2.38 -14.16 -1.77
N GLU A 58 1.70 -14.38 -0.64
CA GLU A 58 0.64 -13.51 -0.15
C GLU A 58 1.19 -12.12 0.23
N VAL A 59 2.31 -12.05 0.95
CA VAL A 59 2.98 -10.78 1.28
C VAL A 59 3.31 -10.01 0.00
N LYS A 60 3.88 -10.69 -1.00
CA LYS A 60 4.22 -10.10 -2.29
C LYS A 60 2.99 -9.54 -3.00
N ARG A 61 1.90 -10.30 -3.05
CA ARG A 61 0.65 -9.87 -3.68
C ARG A 61 0.05 -8.63 -2.99
N LEU A 62 -0.01 -8.64 -1.66
CA LEU A 62 -0.50 -7.49 -0.89
C LEU A 62 0.35 -6.25 -1.10
N TYR A 63 1.67 -6.42 -1.18
CA TYR A 63 2.59 -5.33 -1.45
C TYR A 63 2.42 -4.77 -2.88
N GLU A 64 2.26 -5.62 -3.89
CA GLU A 64 1.95 -5.20 -5.27
C GLU A 64 0.62 -4.45 -5.35
N ILE A 65 -0.42 -4.89 -4.63
CA ILE A 65 -1.69 -4.16 -4.52
C ILE A 65 -1.46 -2.78 -3.92
N GLY A 66 -0.67 -2.68 -2.85
CA GLY A 66 -0.36 -1.40 -2.20
C GLY A 66 0.44 -0.46 -3.10
N LEU A 67 1.35 -0.97 -3.94
CA LEU A 67 2.05 -0.17 -4.95
C LEU A 67 1.08 0.40 -5.97
N ARG A 68 0.17 -0.43 -6.51
CA ARG A 68 -0.86 0.04 -7.45
C ARG A 68 -1.78 1.07 -6.83
N PHE A 69 -2.14 0.88 -5.56
CA PHE A 69 -2.94 1.85 -4.82
C PHE A 69 -2.24 3.20 -4.74
N ARG A 70 -0.95 3.23 -4.37
CA ARG A 70 -0.14 4.45 -4.38
C ARG A 70 -0.08 5.08 -5.77
N ASP A 71 0.21 4.30 -6.79
CA ASP A 71 0.42 4.78 -8.16
C ASP A 71 -0.87 5.34 -8.77
N ASN A 72 -2.04 4.80 -8.37
CA ASN A 72 -3.36 5.31 -8.72
C ASN A 72 -3.85 6.43 -7.77
N GLN A 73 -2.93 7.26 -7.25
CA GLN A 73 -3.24 8.38 -6.37
C GLN A 73 -4.13 7.98 -5.17
N PHE A 74 -3.83 6.82 -4.57
CA PHE A 74 -4.55 6.25 -3.43
C PHE A 74 -6.03 5.96 -3.70
N GLY A 75 -6.37 5.68 -4.96
CA GLY A 75 -7.75 5.44 -5.39
C GLY A 75 -8.47 6.72 -5.82
N ALA A 76 -7.74 7.67 -6.43
CA ALA A 76 -8.26 8.97 -6.87
C ALA A 76 -8.93 9.81 -5.75
N VAL A 77 -8.46 9.62 -4.50
CA VAL A 77 -8.87 10.44 -3.34
C VAL A 77 -7.95 11.63 -3.09
N LEU A 78 -6.83 11.70 -3.83
CA LEU A 78 -5.98 12.88 -3.92
C LEU A 78 -6.32 13.74 -5.12
#